data_AF-A0A4S8JPP7-F1
#
_entry.id   AF-A0A4S8JPP7-F1
#
_cell.length_a   1.000
_cell.length_b   1.000
_cell.length_c   1.000
_cell.angle_alpha   90.00
_cell.angle_beta   90.00
_cell.angle_gamma   90.00
#
_symmetry.space_group_name_H-M   'P 1'
#
loop_
_entity.id
_entity.type
_entity.pdbx_description
1 polymer ?
#
loop_
_entity_poly.entity_id
_entity_poly.type
_entity_poly.pdbx_seq_one_letter_code
_entity_poly.pdbx_strand_id
1 'polypeptide(L)'
;MPLVRTALHGIIFVAILTSFAFSDDLRPAATAGGVTVHVEREYVVLDNGIVQLTLSKPGGSITGVKYHGLDNVMEVNNREDNRGYWDLVWNPSDRDSGIFQRIQGTEFDVVQQDANQAEVSFRTQWDPSHRGKLVPLNIDKRFVMLRGSSGFYTYAIYEHLQDWPDCNLGETRVAFKIRKDKFHYMAIADNRQRIMPMPEDREAGRSQKLGYPEAVRLTNPINPALRGEVDDKYQYSSENKDSMVHGWISSDPSVGFWVITPSNEFKSGGPVRQDLTSHVGPTSLATFVSSHYAGDDIVPRVRNGEYWKKVFGPVFIYLNSASTKSDPKLLWEDAKKQALVEEGSWPYMFPASKDFHKSEQRGSVSGRLLVLDKHISKVYINGNAAFVGLASPGEAGSWQRESKVPDLLIMFKQVLVIIRAKNDHHDVLQGYQFWVRADAKGMFFIKNVRTGVYNLYAWVPGFIGDYKSSVNITVTSG
;
A
#
# COMPACT_ATOMS: atom_id res chain seq x y z
N MET A 1 45.76 -13.88 -9.90
CA MET A 1 45.78 -15.31 -10.31
C MET A 1 46.43 -16.12 -9.19
N PRO A 2 46.05 -17.38 -8.93
CA PRO A 2 45.12 -18.23 -9.68
C PRO A 2 43.83 -18.60 -8.92
N LEU A 3 42.91 -19.16 -9.71
CA LEU A 3 41.57 -19.67 -9.35
C LEU A 3 41.64 -20.88 -8.42
N VAL A 4 40.67 -20.96 -7.51
CA VAL A 4 40.20 -22.23 -6.92
C VAL A 4 38.70 -22.33 -7.17
N ARG A 5 38.32 -23.32 -7.98
CA ARG A 5 36.94 -23.80 -8.13
C ARG A 5 36.55 -24.53 -6.85
N THR A 6 35.47 -24.12 -6.21
CA THR A 6 34.78 -24.95 -5.21
C THR A 6 33.32 -25.09 -5.63
N ALA A 7 32.99 -26.34 -5.94
CA ALA A 7 31.70 -27.01 -6.10
C ALA A 7 30.43 -26.14 -6.13
N LEU A 8 29.70 -26.24 -7.26
CA LEU A 8 28.25 -26.09 -7.28
C LEU A 8 27.67 -27.04 -6.21
N HIS A 9 27.25 -26.47 -5.08
CA HIS A 9 26.23 -27.11 -4.27
C HIS A 9 24.91 -26.73 -4.93
N GLY A 10 24.40 -27.64 -5.77
CA GLY A 10 23.03 -27.59 -6.20
C GLY A 10 22.14 -27.65 -4.96
N ILE A 11 21.57 -26.51 -4.59
CA ILE A 11 20.46 -26.46 -3.64
C ILE A 11 19.27 -27.04 -4.39
N ILE A 12 19.04 -28.35 -4.19
CA ILE A 12 17.77 -28.97 -4.55
C ILE A 12 16.76 -28.39 -3.55
N PHE A 13 15.86 -27.52 -4.03
CA PHE A 13 14.62 -27.25 -3.33
C PHE A 13 13.79 -28.55 -3.36
N VAL A 14 13.92 -29.35 -2.31
CA VAL A 14 12.93 -30.38 -2.02
C VAL A 14 11.71 -29.63 -1.50
N ALA A 15 10.75 -29.36 -2.38
CA ALA A 15 9.41 -28.99 -1.97
C ALA A 15 8.81 -30.21 -1.25
N ILE A 16 8.97 -30.25 0.07
CA ILE A 16 8.20 -31.17 0.89
C ILE A 16 6.77 -30.65 0.86
N LEU A 17 5.94 -31.21 -0.02
CA LEU A 17 4.49 -31.17 0.11
C LEU A 17 4.13 -31.95 1.37
N THR A 18 4.20 -31.29 2.52
CA THR A 18 3.48 -31.75 3.70
C THR A 18 2.00 -31.50 3.42
N SER A 19 1.30 -32.56 3.01
CA SER A 19 -0.16 -32.60 3.05
C SER A 19 -0.59 -32.57 4.52
N PHE A 20 -0.59 -31.40 5.13
CA PHE A 20 -1.40 -31.17 6.30
C PHE A 20 -2.85 -31.19 5.82
N ALA A 21 -3.60 -32.21 6.24
CA ALA A 21 -5.05 -32.11 6.26
C ALA A 21 -5.41 -30.97 7.21
N PHE A 22 -5.53 -29.76 6.67
CA PHE A 22 -6.02 -28.62 7.43
C PHE A 22 -7.54 -28.73 7.54
N SER A 23 -8.00 -28.60 8.78
CA SER A 23 -9.36 -28.24 9.15
C SER A 23 -9.88 -27.08 8.29
N ASP A 24 -11.12 -27.22 7.80
CA ASP A 24 -11.99 -26.21 7.18
C ASP A 24 -11.25 -25.12 6.37
N ASP A 25 -11.09 -25.32 5.05
CA ASP A 25 -10.71 -24.23 4.14
C ASP A 25 -11.75 -23.11 4.25
N LEU A 26 -11.33 -21.96 4.79
CA LEU A 26 -12.20 -20.79 4.99
C LEU A 26 -12.50 -20.04 3.68
N ARG A 27 -11.99 -20.56 2.56
CA ARG A 27 -12.27 -20.08 1.21
C ARG A 27 -13.44 -20.88 0.62
N PRO A 28 -14.43 -20.22 0.00
CA PRO A 28 -15.49 -20.91 -0.71
C PRO A 28 -14.89 -21.78 -1.83
N ALA A 29 -15.49 -22.96 -2.07
CA ALA A 29 -15.13 -23.77 -3.23
C ALA A 29 -15.40 -22.99 -4.51
N ALA A 30 -14.35 -22.79 -5.33
CA ALA A 30 -14.49 -22.10 -6.61
C ALA A 30 -15.47 -22.86 -7.52
N THR A 31 -16.43 -22.16 -8.12
CA THR A 31 -17.15 -22.73 -9.27
C THR A 31 -16.17 -22.91 -10.42
N ALA A 32 -16.36 -23.93 -11.27
CA ALA A 32 -15.40 -24.31 -12.31
C ALA A 32 -15.16 -23.24 -13.41
N GLY A 33 -15.86 -22.10 -13.36
CA GLY A 33 -15.78 -21.00 -14.33
C GLY A 33 -14.42 -20.29 -14.35
N GLY A 34 -14.15 -19.61 -15.48
CA GLY A 34 -13.06 -18.65 -15.58
C GLY A 34 -13.49 -17.26 -15.08
N VAL A 35 -12.57 -16.30 -15.10
CA VAL A 35 -12.90 -14.89 -14.83
C VAL A 35 -13.77 -14.33 -15.96
N THR A 36 -14.81 -13.59 -15.60
CA THR A 36 -15.73 -12.94 -16.54
C THR A 36 -15.76 -11.44 -16.29
N VAL A 37 -15.99 -10.68 -17.38
CA VAL A 37 -16.18 -9.23 -17.35
C VAL A 37 -17.46 -8.92 -18.07
N HIS A 38 -18.41 -8.31 -17.37
CA HIS A 38 -19.68 -7.84 -17.92
C HIS A 38 -19.70 -6.31 -17.92
N VAL A 39 -19.69 -5.72 -19.11
CA VAL A 39 -19.69 -4.26 -19.28
C VAL A 39 -21.11 -3.80 -19.60
N GLU A 40 -21.67 -2.98 -18.73
CA GLU A 40 -22.98 -2.36 -18.89
C GLU A 40 -22.86 -0.86 -19.14
N ARG A 41 -24.01 -0.18 -19.26
CA ARG A 41 -24.06 1.26 -19.51
C ARG A 41 -23.42 2.06 -18.37
N GLU A 42 -23.77 1.78 -17.13
CA GLU A 42 -23.30 2.55 -15.97
C GLU A 42 -22.35 1.76 -15.06
N TYR A 43 -22.15 0.47 -15.34
CA TYR A 43 -21.39 -0.44 -14.48
C TYR A 43 -20.50 -1.40 -15.26
N VAL A 44 -19.50 -1.94 -14.57
CA VAL A 44 -18.67 -3.05 -15.01
C VAL A 44 -18.60 -4.05 -13.87
N VAL A 45 -18.89 -5.32 -14.15
CA VAL A 45 -18.88 -6.41 -13.17
C VAL A 45 -17.78 -7.40 -13.52
N LEU A 46 -16.86 -7.63 -12.59
CA LEU A 46 -15.84 -8.68 -12.65
C LEU A 46 -16.29 -9.82 -11.73
N ASP A 47 -16.27 -11.04 -12.23
CA ASP A 47 -16.71 -12.22 -11.46
C ASP A 47 -15.79 -13.41 -11.72
N ASN A 48 -15.27 -14.02 -10.65
CA ASN A 48 -14.43 -15.22 -10.71
C ASN A 48 -15.09 -16.47 -10.07
N GLY A 49 -16.38 -16.39 -9.78
CA GLY A 49 -17.17 -17.45 -9.14
C GLY A 49 -17.03 -17.52 -7.61
N ILE A 50 -16.17 -16.70 -7.01
CA ILE A 50 -15.96 -16.59 -5.56
C ILE A 50 -16.35 -15.20 -5.07
N VAL A 51 -15.81 -14.16 -5.72
CA VAL A 51 -16.08 -12.75 -5.47
C VAL A 51 -16.61 -12.12 -6.75
N GLN A 52 -17.66 -11.32 -6.62
CA GLN A 52 -18.13 -10.46 -7.69
C GLN A 52 -17.92 -9.00 -7.30
N LEU A 53 -17.19 -8.26 -8.14
CA LEU A 53 -16.83 -6.85 -7.96
C LEU A 53 -17.60 -6.00 -8.97
N THR A 54 -18.36 -5.03 -8.46
CA THR A 54 -19.11 -4.06 -9.29
C THR A 54 -18.48 -2.68 -9.19
N LEU A 55 -18.15 -2.10 -10.34
CA LEU A 55 -17.49 -0.82 -10.50
C LEU A 55 -18.38 0.15 -11.30
N SER A 56 -18.44 1.42 -10.91
CA SER A 56 -19.12 2.45 -11.71
C SER A 56 -18.35 2.73 -13.00
N LYS A 57 -19.06 3.03 -14.10
CA LYS A 57 -18.48 3.29 -15.41
C LYS A 57 -18.92 4.67 -15.94
N PRO A 58 -18.00 5.57 -16.30
CA PRO A 58 -16.54 5.41 -16.30
C PRO A 58 -15.85 5.77 -14.96
N GLY A 59 -16.61 6.03 -13.90
CA GLY A 59 -16.07 6.60 -12.66
C GLY A 59 -15.03 5.72 -11.95
N GLY A 60 -15.18 4.40 -11.99
CA GLY A 60 -14.28 3.45 -11.33
C GLY A 60 -14.35 3.51 -9.80
N SER A 61 -15.54 3.79 -9.24
CA SER A 61 -15.84 3.62 -7.82
C SER A 61 -16.34 2.20 -7.58
N ILE A 62 -15.95 1.58 -6.47
CA ILE A 62 -16.47 0.27 -6.06
C ILE A 62 -17.85 0.47 -5.49
N THR A 63 -18.87 0.08 -6.25
CA THR A 63 -20.27 0.22 -5.86
C THR A 63 -20.78 -1.04 -5.16
N GLY A 64 -20.16 -2.19 -5.42
CA GLY A 64 -20.49 -3.42 -4.71
C GLY A 64 -19.41 -4.49 -4.73
N VAL A 65 -19.42 -5.31 -3.68
CA VAL A 65 -18.62 -6.52 -3.54
C VAL A 65 -19.53 -7.60 -2.99
N LYS A 66 -19.89 -8.58 -3.80
CA LYS A 66 -20.74 -9.71 -3.40
C LYS A 66 -19.86 -10.89 -2.98
N TYR A 67 -20.11 -11.44 -1.79
CA TYR A 67 -19.31 -12.51 -1.21
C TYR A 67 -20.09 -13.28 -0.14
N HIS A 68 -19.99 -14.62 -0.14
CA HIS A 68 -20.47 -15.53 0.92
C HIS A 68 -21.83 -15.13 1.55
N GLY A 69 -22.88 -15.10 0.75
CA GLY A 69 -24.25 -14.80 1.20
C GLY A 69 -24.52 -13.32 1.49
N LEU A 70 -23.53 -12.45 1.41
CA LEU A 70 -23.72 -10.99 1.40
C LEU A 70 -23.88 -10.51 -0.05
N ASP A 71 -25.04 -9.95 -0.36
CA ASP A 71 -25.30 -9.33 -1.67
C ASP A 71 -24.37 -8.14 -1.92
N ASN A 72 -23.97 -7.43 -0.87
CA ASN A 72 -22.97 -6.39 -0.92
C ASN A 72 -22.30 -6.23 0.44
N VAL A 73 -20.96 -6.27 0.46
CA VAL A 73 -20.11 -6.03 1.63
C VAL A 73 -19.96 -4.52 1.90
N MET A 74 -20.10 -3.68 0.85
CA MET A 74 -19.95 -2.24 0.93
C MET A 74 -21.18 -1.56 1.55
N GLU A 75 -21.01 -0.42 2.22
CA GLU A 75 -22.07 0.33 2.91
C GLU A 75 -23.15 0.82 1.92
N VAL A 76 -24.26 0.08 1.85
CA VAL A 76 -25.32 0.31 0.86
C VAL A 76 -26.08 1.61 1.08
N ASN A 77 -26.10 2.15 2.31
CA ASN A 77 -26.75 3.42 2.61
C ASN A 77 -25.92 4.64 2.19
N ASN A 78 -24.64 4.44 1.85
CA ASN A 78 -23.85 5.48 1.22
C ASN A 78 -24.20 5.62 -0.26
N ARG A 79 -24.04 6.83 -0.79
CA ARG A 79 -23.94 7.05 -2.24
C ARG A 79 -22.87 6.12 -2.82
N GLU A 80 -23.08 5.64 -4.04
CA GLU A 80 -22.21 4.63 -4.65
C GLU A 80 -20.75 5.10 -4.78
N ASP A 81 -20.53 6.40 -5.01
CA ASP A 81 -19.21 7.04 -5.07
C ASP A 81 -18.54 7.20 -3.69
N ASN A 82 -19.25 6.89 -2.60
CA ASN A 82 -18.79 6.91 -1.22
C ASN A 82 -18.82 5.52 -0.56
N ARG A 83 -18.73 4.45 -1.37
CA ARG A 83 -18.58 3.06 -0.91
C ARG A 83 -17.12 2.64 -0.90
N GLY A 84 -16.53 2.36 -2.06
CA GLY A 84 -15.09 2.20 -2.21
C GLY A 84 -14.54 3.13 -3.28
N TYR A 85 -13.48 3.87 -2.97
CA TYR A 85 -12.93 4.88 -3.89
C TYR A 85 -11.46 5.16 -3.63
N TRP A 86 -10.80 5.63 -4.68
CA TRP A 86 -9.49 6.27 -4.58
C TRP A 86 -9.70 7.77 -4.33
N ASP A 87 -8.92 8.31 -3.40
CA ASP A 87 -8.90 9.74 -3.09
C ASP A 87 -7.47 10.27 -2.96
N LEU A 88 -7.37 11.58 -3.05
CA LEU A 88 -6.17 12.33 -2.74
C LEU A 88 -6.48 13.67 -2.10
N VAL A 89 -5.49 14.22 -1.41
CA VAL A 89 -5.46 15.62 -0.97
C VAL A 89 -4.25 16.26 -1.63
N TRP A 90 -4.45 17.41 -2.27
CA TRP A 90 -3.36 18.11 -2.97
C TRP A 90 -3.47 19.62 -2.84
N ASN A 91 -2.37 20.33 -3.09
CA ASN A 91 -2.34 21.79 -3.11
C ASN A 91 -1.35 22.30 -4.17
N PRO A 92 -1.60 23.47 -4.79
CA PRO A 92 -0.72 24.02 -5.82
C PRO A 92 0.57 24.63 -5.25
N SER A 93 0.59 25.02 -3.96
CA SER A 93 1.80 25.50 -3.29
C SER A 93 1.75 25.27 -1.78
N ASP A 94 2.89 25.35 -1.11
CA ASP A 94 3.03 25.20 0.36
C ASP A 94 2.22 26.23 1.17
N ARG A 95 1.67 27.27 0.52
CA ARG A 95 0.85 28.32 1.16
C ARG A 95 -0.65 28.02 1.10
N ASP A 96 -1.06 27.08 0.28
CA ASP A 96 -2.46 26.78 0.01
C ASP A 96 -2.95 25.62 0.87
N SER A 97 -4.23 25.66 1.28
CA SER A 97 -4.84 24.55 1.99
C SER A 97 -5.05 23.35 1.09
N GLY A 98 -5.00 22.14 1.66
CA GLY A 98 -5.27 20.90 0.93
C GLY A 98 -6.67 20.84 0.32
N ILE A 99 -6.74 20.44 -0.95
CA ILE A 99 -7.94 20.20 -1.73
C ILE A 99 -8.18 18.70 -1.76
N PHE A 100 -9.26 18.25 -1.11
CA PHE A 100 -9.71 16.86 -1.19
C PHE A 100 -10.36 16.58 -2.54
N GLN A 101 -9.96 15.49 -3.19
CA GLN A 101 -10.51 15.05 -4.47
C GLN A 101 -10.73 13.54 -4.46
N ARG A 102 -11.96 13.11 -4.74
CA ARG A 102 -12.21 11.73 -5.18
C ARG A 102 -11.81 11.59 -6.64
N ILE A 103 -11.06 10.54 -6.95
CA ILE A 103 -10.59 10.29 -8.30
C ILE A 103 -11.72 9.60 -9.07
N GLN A 104 -12.29 10.32 -10.04
CA GLN A 104 -13.32 9.81 -10.94
C GLN A 104 -12.75 9.68 -12.34
N GLY A 105 -12.86 8.48 -12.92
CA GLY A 105 -12.50 8.24 -14.31
C GLY A 105 -13.50 8.88 -15.26
N THR A 106 -13.02 9.30 -16.42
CA THR A 106 -13.81 9.78 -17.56
C THR A 106 -13.78 8.79 -18.71
N GLU A 107 -12.83 7.85 -18.69
CA GLU A 107 -12.65 6.80 -19.68
C GLU A 107 -12.57 5.43 -18.99
N PHE A 108 -13.08 4.39 -19.66
CA PHE A 108 -13.04 3.01 -19.21
C PHE A 108 -12.44 2.11 -20.30
N ASP A 109 -11.65 1.13 -19.90
CA ASP A 109 -11.12 0.11 -20.81
C ASP A 109 -10.99 -1.27 -20.13
N VAL A 110 -11.15 -2.34 -20.92
CA VAL A 110 -10.81 -3.72 -20.51
C VAL A 110 -9.43 -4.03 -21.08
N VAL A 111 -8.41 -3.97 -20.24
CA VAL A 111 -7.01 -3.99 -20.68
C VAL A 111 -6.51 -5.42 -20.91
N GLN A 112 -6.99 -6.35 -20.11
CA GLN A 112 -6.65 -7.76 -20.21
C GLN A 112 -7.87 -8.59 -19.82
N GLN A 113 -8.18 -9.64 -20.59
CA GLN A 113 -9.21 -10.60 -20.24
C GLN A 113 -8.91 -11.97 -20.84
N ASP A 114 -8.88 -12.97 -19.97
CA ASP A 114 -8.86 -14.38 -20.32
C ASP A 114 -9.50 -15.20 -19.19
N ALA A 115 -9.52 -16.53 -19.32
CA ALA A 115 -10.16 -17.39 -18.31
C ALA A 115 -9.49 -17.33 -16.92
N ASN A 116 -8.24 -16.89 -16.83
CA ASN A 116 -7.48 -16.84 -15.58
C ASN A 116 -7.43 -15.45 -14.96
N GLN A 117 -7.63 -14.38 -15.73
CA GLN A 117 -7.58 -13.01 -15.23
C GLN A 117 -8.43 -12.02 -16.01
N ALA A 118 -8.82 -10.94 -15.33
CA ALA A 118 -9.31 -9.72 -15.94
C ALA A 118 -8.65 -8.50 -15.30
N GLU A 119 -8.24 -7.54 -16.12
CA GLU A 119 -7.80 -6.21 -15.69
C GLU A 119 -8.62 -5.13 -16.41
N VAL A 120 -9.14 -4.19 -15.63
CA VAL A 120 -9.90 -3.03 -16.13
C VAL A 120 -9.25 -1.72 -15.71
N SER A 121 -9.41 -0.69 -16.53
CA SER A 121 -8.83 0.63 -16.37
C SER A 121 -9.89 1.72 -16.34
N PHE A 122 -9.68 2.71 -15.46
CA PHE A 122 -10.50 3.92 -15.33
C PHE A 122 -9.59 5.14 -15.32
N ARG A 123 -9.53 5.84 -16.45
CA ARG A 123 -8.59 6.93 -16.70
C ARG A 123 -9.27 8.28 -16.55
N THR A 124 -8.53 9.24 -16.01
CA THR A 124 -8.86 10.66 -16.06
C THR A 124 -7.63 11.44 -16.51
N GLN A 125 -7.83 12.35 -17.44
CA GLN A 125 -6.78 13.22 -17.96
C GLN A 125 -6.97 14.63 -17.42
N TRP A 126 -5.87 15.27 -17.05
CA TRP A 126 -5.90 16.68 -16.70
C TRP A 126 -5.81 17.56 -17.95
N ASP A 127 -6.49 18.70 -17.91
CA ASP A 127 -6.55 19.69 -18.97
C ASP A 127 -6.48 21.08 -18.32
N PRO A 128 -5.90 22.11 -18.98
CA PRO A 128 -5.81 23.46 -18.42
C PRO A 128 -7.12 24.07 -17.90
N SER A 129 -8.29 23.67 -18.41
CA SER A 129 -9.60 24.09 -17.90
C SER A 129 -9.92 23.57 -16.47
N HIS A 130 -9.22 22.54 -16.01
CA HIS A 130 -9.33 21.96 -14.67
C HIS A 130 -8.46 22.67 -13.63
N ARG A 131 -7.68 23.68 -14.02
CA ARG A 131 -6.76 24.39 -13.12
C ARG A 131 -7.44 24.88 -11.84
N GLY A 132 -6.85 24.57 -10.70
CA GLY A 132 -7.37 24.92 -9.37
C GLY A 132 -8.58 24.11 -8.91
N LYS A 133 -9.10 23.18 -9.74
CA LYS A 133 -10.26 22.33 -9.42
C LYS A 133 -9.86 20.87 -9.25
N LEU A 134 -9.04 20.36 -10.17
CA LEU A 134 -8.51 19.01 -10.13
C LEU A 134 -6.99 19.05 -10.08
N VAL A 135 -6.42 18.04 -9.43
CA VAL A 135 -4.99 17.79 -9.37
C VAL A 135 -4.41 17.71 -10.80
N PRO A 136 -3.28 18.37 -11.08
CA PRO A 136 -2.65 18.34 -12.40
C PRO A 136 -1.92 17.02 -12.64
N LEU A 137 -2.68 15.92 -12.69
CA LEU A 137 -2.19 14.56 -12.93
C LEU A 137 -3.12 13.81 -13.89
N ASN A 138 -2.52 13.05 -14.81
CA ASN A 138 -3.17 11.93 -15.45
C ASN A 138 -3.22 10.81 -14.43
N ILE A 139 -4.40 10.23 -14.22
CA ILE A 139 -4.57 9.14 -13.26
C ILE A 139 -5.28 7.98 -13.94
N ASP A 140 -4.69 6.80 -13.83
CA ASP A 140 -5.24 5.54 -14.30
C ASP A 140 -5.41 4.58 -13.13
N LYS A 141 -6.66 4.38 -12.70
CA LYS A 141 -7.01 3.40 -11.67
C LYS A 141 -7.26 2.05 -12.31
N ARG A 142 -6.68 1.01 -11.73
CA ARG A 142 -6.74 -0.35 -12.23
C ARG A 142 -7.35 -1.29 -11.20
N PHE A 143 -8.13 -2.24 -11.68
CA PHE A 143 -8.65 -3.35 -10.87
C PHE A 143 -8.32 -4.65 -11.58
N VAL A 144 -7.82 -5.62 -10.83
CA VAL A 144 -7.50 -6.95 -11.35
C VAL A 144 -8.25 -8.01 -10.55
N MET A 145 -8.85 -8.96 -11.24
CA MET A 145 -9.44 -10.15 -10.66
C MET A 145 -8.79 -11.40 -11.25
N LEU A 146 -8.40 -12.34 -10.38
CA LEU A 146 -7.77 -13.59 -10.77
C LEU A 146 -8.69 -14.76 -10.49
N ARG A 147 -8.60 -15.81 -11.31
CA ARG A 147 -9.31 -17.07 -11.11
C ARG A 147 -8.85 -17.74 -9.81
N GLY A 148 -9.80 -18.21 -9.01
CA GLY A 148 -9.50 -18.94 -7.77
C GLY A 148 -9.07 -18.06 -6.59
N SER A 149 -8.93 -16.74 -6.77
CA SER A 149 -8.61 -15.82 -5.68
C SER A 149 -9.87 -15.39 -4.94
N SER A 150 -9.87 -15.44 -3.61
CA SER A 150 -10.96 -14.91 -2.78
C SER A 150 -10.79 -13.40 -2.55
N GLY A 151 -10.78 -12.63 -3.64
CA GLY A 151 -10.52 -11.20 -3.57
C GLY A 151 -10.24 -10.56 -4.93
N PHE A 152 -9.83 -9.30 -4.89
CA PHE A 152 -9.42 -8.54 -6.06
C PHE A 152 -8.30 -7.56 -5.72
N TYR A 153 -7.56 -7.13 -6.73
CA TYR A 153 -6.45 -6.18 -6.58
C TYR A 153 -6.85 -4.81 -7.09
N THR A 154 -6.27 -3.76 -6.51
CA THR A 154 -6.34 -2.42 -7.09
C THR A 154 -5.01 -1.69 -6.98
N TYR A 155 -4.69 -0.92 -8.02
CA TYR A 155 -3.50 -0.08 -8.10
C TYR A 155 -3.80 1.14 -8.95
N ALA A 156 -2.94 2.16 -8.91
CA ALA A 156 -3.09 3.34 -9.75
C ALA A 156 -1.75 3.85 -10.28
N ILE A 157 -1.78 4.44 -11.47
CA ILE A 157 -0.64 5.07 -12.13
C ILE A 157 -0.92 6.56 -12.19
N TYR A 158 -0.06 7.37 -11.56
CA TYR A 158 -0.15 8.83 -11.58
C TYR A 158 0.97 9.37 -12.46
N GLU A 159 0.65 10.32 -13.34
CA GLU A 159 1.60 10.96 -14.25
C GLU A 159 1.38 12.47 -14.28
N HIS A 160 2.46 13.21 -14.04
CA HIS A 160 2.57 14.65 -14.21
C HIS A 160 3.41 14.93 -15.46
N LEU A 161 2.87 15.73 -16.38
CA LEU A 161 3.59 16.15 -17.58
C LEU A 161 4.40 17.42 -17.32
N GLN A 162 5.48 17.59 -18.08
CA GLN A 162 6.49 18.62 -17.82
C GLN A 162 5.91 20.05 -17.77
N ASP A 163 4.95 20.37 -18.63
CA ASP A 163 4.39 21.72 -18.74
C ASP A 163 3.20 21.97 -17.79
N TRP A 164 2.92 21.06 -16.87
CA TRP A 164 1.77 21.16 -15.99
C TRP A 164 2.07 21.94 -14.69
N PRO A 165 1.03 22.51 -14.05
CA PRO A 165 1.22 23.32 -12.83
C PRO A 165 1.76 22.51 -11.66
N ASP A 166 2.42 23.19 -10.73
CA ASP A 166 2.87 22.64 -9.46
C ASP A 166 1.77 21.88 -8.71
N CYS A 167 2.18 20.78 -8.07
CA CYS A 167 1.32 19.94 -7.24
C CYS A 167 2.08 19.35 -6.07
N ASN A 168 1.60 19.62 -4.87
CA ASN A 168 1.96 18.91 -3.64
C ASN A 168 0.90 17.83 -3.39
N LEU A 169 1.29 16.55 -3.36
CA LEU A 169 0.38 15.43 -3.12
C LEU A 169 0.37 15.06 -1.64
N GLY A 170 -0.37 15.83 -0.83
CA GLY A 170 -0.43 15.68 0.63
C GLY A 170 -0.99 14.34 1.13
N GLU A 171 -1.88 13.72 0.37
CA GLU A 171 -2.40 12.39 0.67
C GLU A 171 -2.79 11.65 -0.61
N THR A 172 -2.61 10.33 -0.66
CA THR A 172 -3.32 9.48 -1.61
C THR A 172 -3.53 8.08 -1.05
N ARG A 173 -4.74 7.54 -1.25
CA ARG A 173 -5.18 6.27 -0.67
C ARG A 173 -6.35 5.64 -1.40
N VAL A 174 -6.67 4.41 -1.02
CA VAL A 174 -7.98 3.78 -1.27
C VAL A 174 -8.75 3.71 0.05
N ALA A 175 -10.02 4.10 0.02
CA ALA A 175 -10.93 3.99 1.16
C ALA A 175 -12.05 3.00 0.86
N PHE A 176 -12.35 2.13 1.83
CA PHE A 176 -13.44 1.16 1.80
C PHE A 176 -14.40 1.44 2.95
N LYS A 177 -15.64 1.80 2.63
CA LYS A 177 -16.76 1.95 3.57
C LYS A 177 -17.57 0.67 3.53
N ILE A 178 -17.43 -0.13 4.57
CA ILE A 178 -18.01 -1.46 4.71
C ILE A 178 -19.31 -1.33 5.53
N ARG A 179 -20.25 -2.23 5.32
CA ARG A 179 -21.55 -2.24 6.00
C ARG A 179 -21.44 -2.15 7.52
N LYS A 180 -21.90 -1.02 8.06
CA LYS A 180 -21.90 -0.78 9.51
C LYS A 180 -22.83 -1.70 10.28
N ASP A 181 -23.90 -2.19 9.65
CA ASP A 181 -24.85 -3.12 10.28
C ASP A 181 -24.34 -4.56 10.38
N LYS A 182 -23.21 -4.86 9.73
CA LYS A 182 -22.64 -6.21 9.66
C LYS A 182 -21.28 -6.32 10.32
N PHE A 183 -20.38 -5.38 10.04
CA PHE A 183 -18.99 -5.45 10.45
C PHE A 183 -18.78 -4.63 11.72
N HIS A 184 -18.49 -5.27 12.85
CA HIS A 184 -18.40 -4.57 14.14
C HIS A 184 -17.06 -4.77 14.84
N TYR A 185 -16.24 -5.71 14.36
CA TYR A 185 -14.98 -6.08 14.97
C TYR A 185 -13.82 -5.72 14.06
N MET A 186 -12.88 -4.92 14.53
CA MET A 186 -11.71 -4.48 13.78
C MET A 186 -10.47 -5.25 14.27
N ALA A 187 -9.58 -5.58 13.35
CA ALA A 187 -8.27 -6.16 13.64
C ALA A 187 -7.18 -5.48 12.78
N ILE A 188 -6.17 -4.91 13.45
CA ILE A 188 -5.02 -4.24 12.79
C ILE A 188 -3.67 -4.77 13.29
N ALA A 189 -3.66 -5.55 14.37
CA ALA A 189 -2.50 -6.28 14.90
C ALA A 189 -2.98 -7.37 15.87
N ASP A 190 -2.14 -8.34 16.21
CA ASP A 190 -2.47 -9.40 17.18
C ASP A 190 -2.90 -8.85 18.56
N ASN A 191 -2.32 -7.73 18.97
CA ASN A 191 -2.61 -7.05 20.23
C ASN A 191 -3.56 -5.84 20.09
N ARG A 192 -4.08 -5.56 18.88
CA ARG A 192 -4.97 -4.42 18.61
C ARG A 192 -6.15 -4.89 17.77
N GLN A 193 -7.11 -5.50 18.46
CA GLN A 193 -8.37 -5.97 17.91
C GLN A 193 -9.48 -5.71 18.90
N ARG A 194 -10.64 -5.29 18.42
CA ARG A 194 -11.76 -4.91 19.31
C ARG A 194 -13.07 -4.79 18.56
N ILE A 195 -14.15 -4.86 19.34
CA ILE A 195 -15.43 -4.27 18.93
C ILE A 195 -15.25 -2.76 18.86
N MET A 196 -15.66 -2.18 17.73
CA MET A 196 -15.55 -0.75 17.47
C MET A 196 -16.86 -0.04 17.82
N PRO A 197 -16.79 1.25 18.22
CA PRO A 197 -17.99 2.07 18.29
C PRO A 197 -18.64 2.23 16.91
N MET A 198 -19.93 2.54 16.92
CA MET A 198 -20.66 2.88 15.70
C MET A 198 -20.45 4.37 15.36
N PRO A 199 -20.58 4.79 14.09
CA PRO A 199 -20.52 6.21 13.71
C PRO A 199 -21.42 7.10 14.56
N GLU A 200 -22.64 6.62 14.83
CA GLU A 200 -23.66 7.29 15.63
C GLU A 200 -23.18 7.55 17.06
N ASP A 201 -22.33 6.69 17.60
CA ASP A 201 -21.81 6.87 18.97
C ASP A 201 -20.92 8.09 19.12
N ARG A 202 -20.42 8.64 18.00
CA ARG A 202 -19.64 9.88 17.97
C ARG A 202 -20.49 11.14 17.80
N GLU A 203 -21.80 11.00 17.65
CA GLU A 203 -22.72 12.14 17.49
C GLU A 203 -22.99 12.85 18.82
N ALA A 204 -23.51 14.08 18.72
CA ALA A 204 -23.91 14.88 19.88
C ALA A 204 -24.96 14.14 20.72
N GLY A 205 -24.80 14.15 22.04
CA GLY A 205 -25.67 13.44 22.99
C GLY A 205 -25.26 11.98 23.24
N ARG A 206 -24.37 11.40 22.43
CA ARG A 206 -23.80 10.04 22.65
C ARG A 206 -22.33 10.06 22.98
N SER A 207 -21.65 11.17 22.67
CA SER A 207 -20.26 11.41 23.05
C SER A 207 -20.01 12.86 23.48
N GLN A 208 -18.83 13.06 24.07
CA GLN A 208 -18.27 14.35 24.40
C GLN A 208 -16.96 14.53 23.63
N LYS A 209 -16.88 15.54 22.75
CA LYS A 209 -15.63 15.93 22.09
C LYS A 209 -14.59 16.34 23.14
N LEU A 210 -13.36 15.87 22.96
CA LEU A 210 -12.22 16.18 23.83
C LEU A 210 -11.41 17.35 23.23
N GLY A 211 -10.14 17.50 23.64
CA GLY A 211 -9.28 18.61 23.21
C GLY A 211 -9.08 18.69 21.69
N TYR A 212 -9.13 17.56 20.99
CA TYR A 212 -8.97 17.48 19.53
C TYR A 212 -10.28 16.99 18.86
N PRO A 213 -10.64 17.48 17.66
CA PRO A 213 -11.87 17.05 16.96
C PRO A 213 -11.91 15.56 16.63
N GLU A 214 -10.76 14.92 16.49
CA GLU A 214 -10.64 13.49 16.22
C GLU A 214 -10.98 12.61 17.43
N ALA A 215 -10.84 13.12 18.66
CA ALA A 215 -11.01 12.37 19.89
C ALA A 215 -12.34 12.68 20.58
N VAL A 216 -13.12 11.64 20.86
CA VAL A 216 -14.37 11.76 21.62
C VAL A 216 -14.41 10.75 22.76
N ARG A 217 -15.00 11.14 23.89
CA ARG A 217 -15.34 10.21 24.98
C ARG A 217 -16.77 9.74 24.80
N LEU A 218 -16.98 8.43 24.75
CA LEU A 218 -18.30 7.83 24.58
C LEU A 218 -19.08 7.91 25.90
N THR A 219 -20.19 8.66 25.92
CA THR A 219 -21.00 8.88 27.14
C THR A 219 -22.25 8.00 27.16
N ASN A 220 -22.84 7.76 25.99
CA ASN A 220 -24.02 6.91 25.83
C ASN A 220 -23.95 6.07 24.53
N PRO A 221 -22.95 5.16 24.39
CA PRO A 221 -22.77 4.37 23.16
C PRO A 221 -23.83 3.27 22.97
N ILE A 222 -23.97 2.76 21.73
CA ILE A 222 -24.99 1.76 21.33
C ILE A 222 -24.65 0.46 22.05
N ASN A 223 -23.37 0.11 22.07
CA ASN A 223 -22.84 -0.93 22.92
C ASN A 223 -22.45 -0.33 24.29
N PRO A 224 -23.20 -0.61 25.37
CA PRO A 224 -22.94 -0.03 26.68
C PRO A 224 -21.56 -0.38 27.26
N ALA A 225 -20.94 -1.47 26.81
CA ALA A 225 -19.60 -1.87 27.24
C ALA A 225 -18.51 -0.86 26.84
N LEU A 226 -18.77 -0.03 25.81
CA LEU A 226 -17.85 1.00 25.35
C LEU A 226 -17.97 2.32 26.14
N ARG A 227 -18.89 2.39 27.11
CA ARG A 227 -19.15 3.63 27.83
C ARG A 227 -17.93 4.07 28.62
N GLY A 228 -17.57 5.34 28.47
CA GLY A 228 -16.44 5.98 29.14
C GLY A 228 -15.13 5.89 28.37
N GLU A 229 -15.05 5.04 27.34
CA GLU A 229 -13.87 4.94 26.47
C GLU A 229 -13.67 6.20 25.61
N VAL A 230 -12.43 6.39 25.16
CA VAL A 230 -12.05 7.42 24.19
C VAL A 230 -11.81 6.75 22.85
N ASP A 231 -12.56 7.21 21.84
CA ASP A 231 -12.34 6.84 20.44
C ASP A 231 -11.63 7.98 19.71
N ASP A 232 -10.44 7.68 19.18
CA ASP A 232 -9.62 8.58 18.38
C ASP A 232 -9.14 7.84 17.14
N LYS A 233 -9.33 8.47 15.97
CA LYS A 233 -8.95 7.90 14.67
C LYS A 233 -7.48 7.47 14.61
N TYR A 234 -6.59 8.15 15.34
CA TYR A 234 -5.15 7.89 15.35
C TYR A 234 -4.73 6.68 16.21
N GLN A 235 -5.65 6.13 17.03
CA GLN A 235 -5.42 4.85 17.73
C GLN A 235 -5.29 3.66 16.77
N TYR A 236 -5.76 3.85 15.54
CA TYR A 236 -5.85 2.82 14.50
C TYR A 236 -4.83 3.02 13.38
N SER A 237 -3.73 3.72 13.68
CA SER A 237 -2.57 3.80 12.78
C SER A 237 -1.60 2.65 13.03
N SER A 238 -0.86 2.25 12.00
CA SER A 238 0.21 1.26 12.12
C SER A 238 1.46 1.76 11.42
N GLU A 239 2.62 1.34 11.92
CA GLU A 239 3.87 1.54 11.19
C GLU A 239 3.86 0.73 9.90
N ASN A 240 4.45 1.25 8.83
CA ASN A 240 4.48 0.60 7.53
C ASN A 240 5.07 -0.82 7.58
N LYS A 241 6.08 -1.05 8.44
CA LYS A 241 6.64 -2.40 8.64
C LYS A 241 5.69 -3.41 9.27
N ASP A 242 4.67 -2.95 9.99
CA ASP A 242 3.72 -3.81 10.71
C ASP A 242 2.33 -3.82 10.04
N SER A 243 2.12 -3.01 8.98
CA SER A 243 0.82 -2.79 8.34
C SER A 243 0.62 -3.65 7.07
N MET A 244 0.99 -4.93 7.13
CA MET A 244 0.81 -5.85 5.98
C MET A 244 -0.64 -6.27 5.76
N VAL A 245 -1.41 -6.46 6.83
CA VAL A 245 -2.82 -6.84 6.77
C VAL A 245 -3.62 -6.22 7.90
N HIS A 246 -4.79 -5.70 7.58
CA HIS A 246 -5.75 -5.16 8.53
C HIS A 246 -7.15 -5.20 7.95
N GLY A 247 -8.17 -5.13 8.80
CA GLY A 247 -9.53 -5.27 8.32
C GLY A 247 -10.62 -5.31 9.38
N TRP A 248 -11.75 -5.84 8.95
CA TRP A 248 -13.00 -5.89 9.69
C TRP A 248 -13.65 -7.27 9.59
N ILE A 249 -14.32 -7.68 10.65
CA ILE A 249 -15.03 -8.95 10.75
C ILE A 249 -16.52 -8.68 11.01
N SER A 250 -17.36 -9.33 10.22
CA SER A 250 -18.77 -9.56 10.51
C SER A 250 -18.93 -10.92 11.19
N SER A 251 -19.78 -10.99 12.20
CA SER A 251 -20.11 -12.25 12.89
C SER A 251 -21.35 -12.95 12.31
N ASP A 252 -22.13 -12.26 11.47
CA ASP A 252 -23.39 -12.78 10.93
C ASP A 252 -23.77 -12.14 9.56
N PRO A 253 -23.36 -12.76 8.44
CA PRO A 253 -22.57 -14.00 8.35
C PRO A 253 -21.10 -13.81 8.80
N SER A 254 -20.44 -14.90 9.18
CA SER A 254 -19.01 -14.87 9.59
C SER A 254 -18.13 -14.60 8.37
N VAL A 255 -17.74 -13.33 8.17
CA VAL A 255 -17.00 -12.85 7.00
C VAL A 255 -15.93 -11.86 7.44
N GLY A 256 -14.71 -12.03 6.95
CA GLY A 256 -13.62 -11.06 7.07
C GLY A 256 -13.44 -10.26 5.79
N PHE A 257 -13.17 -8.96 5.92
CA PHE A 257 -12.73 -8.06 4.85
C PHE A 257 -11.37 -7.50 5.21
N TRP A 258 -10.37 -7.73 4.36
CA TRP A 258 -8.97 -7.46 4.66
C TRP A 258 -8.29 -6.67 3.55
N VAL A 259 -7.55 -5.63 3.93
CA VAL A 259 -6.63 -4.92 3.04
C VAL A 259 -5.24 -5.50 3.25
N ILE A 260 -4.68 -6.12 2.22
CA ILE A 260 -3.33 -6.68 2.22
C ILE A 260 -2.40 -5.81 1.39
N THR A 261 -1.32 -5.34 2.00
CA THR A 261 -0.26 -4.55 1.37
C THR A 261 1.02 -5.39 1.31
N PRO A 262 1.33 -6.03 0.17
CA PRO A 262 2.42 -7.00 0.05
C PRO A 262 3.82 -6.37 0.02
N SER A 263 3.90 -5.07 -0.26
CA SER A 263 5.14 -4.32 -0.35
C SER A 263 4.92 -2.87 0.07
N ASN A 264 5.93 -2.28 0.68
CA ASN A 264 5.94 -0.85 1.04
C ASN A 264 6.69 0.00 -0.01
N GLU A 265 7.12 -0.56 -1.15
CA GLU A 265 8.01 0.14 -2.09
C GLU A 265 7.43 1.45 -2.64
N PHE A 266 6.10 1.50 -2.73
CA PHE A 266 5.35 2.63 -3.28
C PHE A 266 4.88 3.61 -2.21
N LYS A 267 5.20 3.39 -0.92
CA LYS A 267 4.88 4.30 0.19
C LYS A 267 6.03 5.25 0.50
N SER A 268 5.76 6.33 1.23
CA SER A 268 6.75 7.31 1.70
C SER A 268 7.20 7.08 3.16
N GLY A 269 8.34 7.65 3.56
CA GLY A 269 8.74 7.81 4.97
C GLY A 269 9.37 6.60 5.69
N GLY A 270 9.76 5.56 4.96
CA GLY A 270 10.37 4.35 5.51
C GLY A 270 9.46 3.43 6.34
N PRO A 271 10.05 2.43 7.01
CA PRO A 271 9.31 1.36 7.69
C PRO A 271 8.61 1.81 8.98
N VAL A 272 9.16 2.79 9.71
CA VAL A 272 8.59 3.29 10.97
C VAL A 272 7.54 4.38 10.78
N ARG A 273 7.30 4.77 9.53
CA ARG A 273 6.23 5.70 9.16
C ARG A 273 4.88 5.14 9.62
N GLN A 274 4.11 5.93 10.35
CA GLN A 274 2.76 5.57 10.76
C GLN A 274 1.74 6.12 9.77
N ASP A 275 0.84 5.26 9.33
CA ASP A 275 -0.30 5.64 8.49
C ASP A 275 -1.59 5.01 9.01
N LEU A 276 -2.72 5.63 8.66
CA LEU A 276 -4.04 5.20 9.08
C LEU A 276 -4.42 3.88 8.38
N THR A 277 -4.99 2.94 9.14
CA THR A 277 -5.40 1.62 8.63
C THR A 277 -6.92 1.44 8.64
N SER A 278 -7.57 1.71 9.78
CA SER A 278 -9.02 1.54 9.96
C SER A 278 -9.61 2.70 10.77
N HIS A 279 -10.91 2.96 10.64
CA HIS A 279 -11.62 3.97 11.42
C HIS A 279 -13.05 3.57 11.76
N VAL A 280 -13.62 4.23 12.77
CA VAL A 280 -15.05 4.16 13.12
C VAL A 280 -15.96 4.26 11.88
N GLY A 281 -17.03 3.47 11.84
CA GLY A 281 -17.89 3.33 10.65
C GLY A 281 -17.26 2.43 9.59
N PRO A 282 -17.24 1.11 9.84
CA PRO A 282 -16.33 0.10 9.29
C PRO A 282 -15.54 0.56 8.09
N THR A 283 -14.52 1.36 8.36
CA THR A 283 -13.69 1.96 7.32
C THR A 283 -12.36 1.25 7.34
N SER A 284 -11.91 0.78 6.18
CA SER A 284 -10.55 0.29 5.97
C SER A 284 -9.86 1.14 4.90
N LEU A 285 -8.60 1.46 5.11
CA LEU A 285 -7.80 2.35 4.27
C LEU A 285 -6.54 1.64 3.78
N ALA A 286 -6.21 1.84 2.51
CA ALA A 286 -4.89 1.58 1.96
C ALA A 286 -4.19 2.92 1.72
N THR A 287 -3.47 3.42 2.73
CA THR A 287 -2.75 4.70 2.66
C THR A 287 -1.39 4.52 2.00
N PHE A 288 -1.10 5.29 0.95
CA PHE A 288 0.19 5.24 0.23
C PHE A 288 1.10 6.40 0.59
N VAL A 289 0.52 7.60 0.66
CA VAL A 289 1.18 8.86 1.03
C VAL A 289 0.24 9.61 1.94
N SER A 290 0.77 10.24 2.99
CA SER A 290 0.02 11.13 3.86
C SER A 290 0.95 12.09 4.60
N SER A 291 0.49 13.31 4.88
CA SER A 291 1.20 14.28 5.73
C SER A 291 0.96 14.06 7.24
N HIS A 292 0.07 13.15 7.64
CA HIS A 292 -0.18 12.85 9.08
C HIS A 292 1.15 12.56 9.82
N TYR A 293 1.33 12.94 11.08
CA TYR A 293 2.55 12.69 11.90
C TYR A 293 3.87 13.36 11.46
N ALA A 294 4.09 13.66 10.18
CA ALA A 294 5.39 14.15 9.67
C ALA A 294 5.30 15.48 8.89
N GLY A 295 4.08 15.98 8.62
CA GLY A 295 3.87 17.23 7.91
C GLY A 295 4.19 17.14 6.42
N ASP A 296 4.34 18.31 5.78
CA ASP A 296 4.45 18.44 4.32
C ASP A 296 5.88 18.19 3.79
N ASP A 297 6.84 17.89 4.67
CA ASP A 297 8.23 17.61 4.28
C ASP A 297 8.39 16.23 3.63
N ILE A 298 7.39 15.35 3.79
CA ILE A 298 7.43 13.95 3.34
C ILE A 298 6.47 13.67 2.16
N VAL A 299 5.85 14.71 1.60
CA VAL A 299 4.83 14.57 0.55
C VAL A 299 5.47 14.79 -0.83
N PRO A 300 5.09 14.05 -1.89
CA PRO A 300 5.58 14.27 -3.23
C PRO A 300 5.27 15.70 -3.70
N ARG A 301 6.30 16.41 -4.14
CA ARG A 301 6.23 17.78 -4.64
C ARG A 301 6.65 17.79 -6.10
N VAL A 302 5.70 17.90 -7.01
CA VAL A 302 5.98 18.03 -8.45
C VAL A 302 5.84 19.50 -8.84
N ARG A 303 6.76 20.01 -9.63
CA ARG A 303 6.88 21.39 -10.06
C ARG A 303 6.75 21.48 -11.57
N ASN A 304 6.32 22.63 -12.03
CA ASN A 304 6.34 22.97 -13.44
C ASN A 304 7.77 22.81 -13.99
N GLY A 305 7.89 22.18 -15.15
CA GLY A 305 9.15 21.79 -15.74
C GLY A 305 9.59 20.35 -15.42
N GLU A 306 8.84 19.60 -14.61
CA GLU A 306 9.19 18.24 -14.21
C GLU A 306 8.21 17.18 -14.75
N TYR A 307 8.78 16.12 -15.31
CA TYR A 307 8.04 14.88 -15.54
C TYR A 307 8.11 14.00 -14.29
N TRP A 308 6.97 13.49 -13.84
CA TRP A 308 6.90 12.53 -12.73
C TRP A 308 5.86 11.45 -13.04
N LYS A 309 6.22 10.19 -12.81
CA LYS A 309 5.29 9.08 -12.93
C LYS A 309 5.52 8.05 -11.84
N LYS A 310 4.45 7.55 -11.24
CA LYS A 310 4.52 6.58 -10.14
C LYS A 310 3.34 5.61 -10.16
N VAL A 311 3.64 4.36 -9.82
CA VAL A 311 2.65 3.32 -9.57
C VAL A 311 2.48 3.12 -8.06
N PHE A 312 1.24 3.20 -7.58
CA PHE A 312 0.82 2.91 -6.21
C PHE A 312 0.09 1.57 -6.13
N GLY A 313 0.55 0.66 -5.28
CA GLY A 313 0.05 -0.72 -5.20
C GLY A 313 0.75 -1.66 -6.22
N PRO A 314 0.13 -2.81 -6.55
CA PRO A 314 -1.20 -3.25 -6.11
C PRO A 314 -1.32 -3.61 -4.63
N VAL A 315 -2.48 -3.28 -4.05
CA VAL A 315 -2.97 -3.86 -2.79
C VAL A 315 -4.02 -4.92 -3.10
N PHE A 316 -4.13 -5.94 -2.25
CA PHE A 316 -5.08 -7.04 -2.40
C PHE A 316 -6.20 -6.92 -1.38
N ILE A 317 -7.44 -6.96 -1.85
CA ILE A 317 -8.63 -6.95 -1.01
C ILE A 317 -9.09 -8.38 -0.86
N TYR A 318 -8.79 -8.96 0.30
CA TYR A 318 -9.04 -10.37 0.60
C TYR A 318 -10.32 -10.53 1.41
N LEU A 319 -11.10 -11.55 1.06
CA LEU A 319 -12.32 -11.94 1.75
C LEU A 319 -12.21 -13.40 2.17
N ASN A 320 -12.55 -13.70 3.40
CA ASN A 320 -12.67 -15.07 3.90
C ASN A 320 -13.94 -15.23 4.73
N SER A 321 -14.35 -16.47 4.96
CA SER A 321 -15.61 -16.78 5.64
C SER A 321 -15.53 -18.07 6.42
N ALA A 322 -16.35 -18.20 7.45
CA ALA A 322 -16.52 -19.46 8.17
C ALA A 322 -17.97 -19.93 8.14
N SER A 323 -18.15 -21.25 8.12
CA SER A 323 -19.47 -21.92 8.05
C SER A 323 -20.33 -21.75 9.30
N THR A 324 -19.75 -21.37 10.44
CA THR A 324 -20.45 -21.13 11.72
C THR A 324 -20.06 -19.77 12.30
N LYS A 325 -20.71 -19.33 13.39
CA LYS A 325 -20.23 -18.22 14.24
C LYS A 325 -18.90 -18.60 14.88
N SER A 326 -17.86 -18.54 14.06
CA SER A 326 -16.49 -18.88 14.38
C SER A 326 -15.85 -17.80 15.23
N ASP A 327 -14.85 -18.18 16.04
CA ASP A 327 -13.97 -17.22 16.69
C ASP A 327 -13.41 -16.23 15.63
N PRO A 328 -13.58 -14.90 15.79
CA PRO A 328 -12.98 -13.88 14.92
C PRO A 328 -11.48 -14.11 14.66
N LYS A 329 -10.77 -14.75 15.60
CA LYS A 329 -9.37 -15.11 15.42
C LYS A 329 -9.11 -16.01 14.22
N LEU A 330 -10.03 -16.91 13.85
CA LEU A 330 -9.82 -17.81 12.71
C LEU A 330 -9.72 -17.04 11.39
N LEU A 331 -10.60 -16.06 11.18
CA LEU A 331 -10.58 -15.20 9.99
C LEU A 331 -9.31 -14.33 9.96
N TRP A 332 -8.87 -13.83 11.13
CA TRP A 332 -7.64 -13.06 11.24
C TRP A 332 -6.37 -13.89 10.95
N GLU A 333 -6.25 -15.09 11.53
CA GLU A 333 -5.10 -15.96 11.30
C GLU A 333 -4.99 -16.39 9.83
N ASP A 334 -6.13 -16.65 9.18
CA ASP A 334 -6.17 -16.94 7.75
C ASP A 334 -5.77 -15.73 6.90
N ALA A 335 -6.24 -14.53 7.23
CA ALA A 335 -5.83 -13.31 6.53
C ALA A 335 -4.32 -13.04 6.65
N LYS A 336 -3.70 -13.34 7.81
CA LYS A 336 -2.24 -13.28 7.97
C LYS A 336 -1.51 -14.29 7.08
N LYS A 337 -2.03 -15.52 6.96
CA LYS A 337 -1.47 -16.52 6.03
C LYS A 337 -1.56 -16.04 4.58
N GLN A 338 -2.69 -15.48 4.17
CA GLN A 338 -2.84 -14.90 2.84
C GLN A 338 -1.86 -13.74 2.62
N ALA A 339 -1.64 -12.88 3.61
CA ALA A 339 -0.68 -11.78 3.51
C ALA A 339 0.75 -12.26 3.22
N LEU A 340 1.18 -13.38 3.83
CA LEU A 340 2.47 -14.01 3.55
C LEU A 340 2.55 -14.59 2.13
N VAL A 341 1.44 -15.11 1.59
CA VAL A 341 1.35 -15.57 0.19
C VAL A 341 1.52 -14.39 -0.76
N GLU A 342 0.84 -13.27 -0.50
CA GLU A 342 0.96 -12.06 -1.33
C GLU A 342 2.38 -11.44 -1.26
N GLU A 343 3.01 -11.40 -0.08
CA GLU A 343 4.41 -10.96 0.07
C GLU A 343 5.39 -11.88 -0.68
N GLY A 344 5.16 -13.20 -0.63
CA GLY A 344 5.94 -14.19 -1.36
C GLY A 344 5.79 -14.07 -2.88
N SER A 345 4.63 -13.60 -3.33
CA SER A 345 4.29 -13.44 -4.74
C SER A 345 4.72 -12.07 -5.31
N TRP A 346 5.21 -11.16 -4.48
CA TRP A 346 5.68 -9.85 -4.93
C TRP A 346 7.05 -9.93 -5.64
N PRO A 347 7.26 -9.21 -6.76
CA PRO A 347 6.27 -8.43 -7.51
C PRO A 347 5.37 -9.32 -8.37
N TYR A 348 4.12 -8.92 -8.55
CA TYR A 348 3.17 -9.70 -9.34
C TYR A 348 3.52 -9.73 -10.83
N MET A 349 3.19 -10.83 -11.51
CA MET A 349 3.39 -10.99 -12.96
C MET A 349 2.16 -10.58 -13.79
N PHE A 350 0.99 -10.55 -13.16
CA PHE A 350 -0.30 -10.33 -13.81
C PHE A 350 -0.58 -8.87 -14.25
N PRO A 351 -0.07 -7.80 -13.61
CA PRO A 351 -0.40 -6.44 -14.05
C PRO A 351 0.01 -6.23 -15.50
N ALA A 352 -0.93 -5.78 -16.33
CA ALA A 352 -0.73 -5.55 -17.75
C ALA A 352 0.04 -4.25 -18.04
N SER A 353 0.01 -3.29 -17.11
CA SER A 353 0.70 -2.02 -17.30
C SER A 353 2.23 -2.19 -17.37
N LYS A 354 2.84 -1.60 -18.40
CA LYS A 354 4.30 -1.49 -18.56
C LYS A 354 4.97 -0.64 -17.46
N ASP A 355 4.21 0.22 -16.78
CA ASP A 355 4.73 1.08 -15.71
C ASP A 355 4.95 0.29 -14.40
N PHE A 356 4.32 -0.89 -14.29
CA PHE A 356 4.57 -1.82 -13.20
C PHE A 356 5.78 -2.71 -13.55
N HIS A 357 6.92 -2.47 -12.88
CA HIS A 357 8.13 -3.27 -13.12
C HIS A 357 7.93 -4.67 -12.56
N LYS A 358 8.06 -5.67 -13.45
CA LYS A 358 7.98 -7.09 -13.11
C LYS A 358 9.30 -7.61 -12.53
N SER A 359 9.31 -8.88 -12.12
CA SER A 359 10.46 -9.51 -11.46
C SER A 359 11.76 -9.43 -12.29
N GLU A 360 11.65 -9.67 -13.59
CA GLU A 360 12.72 -9.65 -14.57
C GLU A 360 13.30 -8.25 -14.84
N GLN A 361 12.60 -7.19 -14.39
CA GLN A 361 13.03 -5.79 -14.48
C GLN A 361 13.57 -5.27 -13.14
N ARG A 362 13.91 -6.17 -12.22
CA ARG A 362 14.37 -5.86 -10.87
C ARG A 362 15.63 -6.65 -10.55
N GLY A 363 16.35 -6.17 -9.54
CA GLY A 363 17.55 -6.81 -9.00
C GLY A 363 17.46 -6.98 -7.49
N SER A 364 18.60 -7.26 -6.88
CA SER A 364 18.70 -7.45 -5.43
C SER A 364 20.01 -6.91 -4.88
N VAL A 365 20.02 -6.62 -3.57
CA VAL A 365 21.22 -6.16 -2.84
C VAL A 365 21.36 -6.97 -1.57
N SER A 366 22.49 -7.65 -1.40
CA SER A 366 22.83 -8.37 -0.17
C SER A 366 24.10 -7.81 0.46
N GLY A 367 24.21 -7.92 1.77
CA GLY A 367 25.45 -7.56 2.45
C GLY A 367 25.43 -7.95 3.92
N ARG A 368 26.43 -7.46 4.64
CA ARG A 368 26.55 -7.59 6.09
C ARG A 368 26.81 -6.23 6.71
N LEU A 369 25.94 -5.81 7.61
CA LEU A 369 26.11 -4.60 8.41
C LEU A 369 26.90 -4.91 9.68
N LEU A 370 27.98 -4.17 9.89
CA LEU A 370 28.78 -4.18 11.11
C LEU A 370 28.82 -2.76 11.67
N VAL A 371 28.70 -2.63 12.99
CA VAL A 371 28.72 -1.35 13.70
C VAL A 371 30.00 -1.24 14.52
N LEU A 372 30.67 -0.10 14.44
CA LEU A 372 31.77 0.25 15.33
C LEU A 372 31.41 1.52 16.09
N ASP A 373 30.89 1.35 17.29
CA ASP A 373 30.73 2.43 18.25
C ASP A 373 31.85 2.33 19.28
N LYS A 374 32.83 3.24 19.19
CA LYS A 374 34.03 3.23 20.05
C LYS A 374 33.72 3.47 21.53
N HIS A 375 32.53 3.99 21.86
CA HIS A 375 32.09 4.14 23.24
C HIS A 375 31.51 2.84 23.82
N ILE A 376 31.08 1.92 22.96
CA ILE A 376 30.51 0.61 23.34
C ILE A 376 31.55 -0.50 23.18
N SER A 377 32.30 -0.50 22.08
CA SER A 377 33.24 -1.56 21.73
C SER A 377 34.41 -1.04 20.88
N LYS A 378 35.59 -1.62 21.12
CA LYS A 378 36.78 -1.38 20.29
C LYS A 378 36.82 -2.26 19.03
N VAL A 379 35.90 -3.20 18.91
CA VAL A 379 35.78 -4.13 17.76
C VAL A 379 34.42 -3.98 17.08
N TYR A 380 34.34 -4.39 15.82
CA TYR A 380 33.09 -4.43 15.07
C TYR A 380 32.07 -5.37 15.73
N ILE A 381 30.85 -4.86 15.91
CA ILE A 381 29.70 -5.60 16.42
C ILE A 381 28.76 -5.89 15.23
N ASN A 382 28.05 -7.01 15.27
CA ASN A 382 27.02 -7.30 14.29
C ASN A 382 25.90 -6.25 14.36
N GLY A 383 25.44 -5.76 13.21
CA GLY A 383 24.23 -4.96 13.10
C GLY A 383 22.95 -5.78 13.31
N ASN A 384 22.84 -6.44 14.47
CA ASN A 384 21.69 -7.27 14.82
C ASN A 384 20.40 -6.45 14.74
N ALA A 385 19.40 -6.99 14.04
CA ALA A 385 18.08 -6.37 13.90
C ALA A 385 18.10 -4.97 13.26
N ALA A 386 19.20 -4.59 12.61
CA ALA A 386 19.30 -3.33 11.90
C ALA A 386 18.26 -3.26 10.78
N PHE A 387 17.65 -2.10 10.61
CA PHE A 387 16.94 -1.83 9.37
C PHE A 387 17.95 -1.35 8.35
N VAL A 388 17.93 -1.96 7.17
CA VAL A 388 18.80 -1.62 6.05
C VAL A 388 17.92 -1.36 4.85
N GLY A 389 18.16 -0.25 4.15
CA GLY A 389 17.32 0.11 3.02
C GLY A 389 18.00 0.91 1.93
N LEU A 390 17.31 0.99 0.80
CA LEU A 390 17.69 1.72 -0.39
C LEU A 390 16.67 2.82 -0.64
N ALA A 391 17.16 4.03 -0.83
CA ALA A 391 16.38 5.19 -1.24
C ALA A 391 17.20 6.02 -2.23
N SER A 392 16.56 6.98 -2.88
CA SER A 392 17.20 7.88 -3.84
C SER A 392 18.46 8.53 -3.25
N PRO A 393 19.51 8.78 -4.06
CA PRO A 393 20.71 9.44 -3.56
C PRO A 393 20.41 10.83 -2.99
N GLY A 394 20.98 11.14 -1.82
CA GLY A 394 20.74 12.41 -1.14
C GLY A 394 21.58 12.57 0.12
N GLU A 395 21.38 13.64 0.88
CA GLU A 395 22.11 13.90 2.14
C GLU A 395 21.85 12.80 3.20
N ALA A 396 22.70 12.75 4.24
CA ALA A 396 22.44 11.85 5.37
C ALA A 396 21.05 12.12 5.98
N GLY A 397 20.26 11.07 6.18
CA GLY A 397 18.86 11.17 6.66
C GLY A 397 17.83 11.61 5.61
N SER A 398 18.20 11.84 4.35
CA SER A 398 17.24 12.25 3.30
C SER A 398 16.13 11.23 3.06
N TRP A 399 16.40 9.93 3.29
CA TRP A 399 15.44 8.85 3.12
C TRP A 399 14.14 9.03 3.93
N GLN A 400 14.19 9.74 5.05
CA GLN A 400 13.02 10.00 5.90
C GLN A 400 11.99 10.92 5.23
N ARG A 401 12.46 11.78 4.31
CA ARG A 401 11.65 12.71 3.52
C ARG A 401 11.45 12.23 2.09
N GLU A 402 12.02 11.07 1.74
CA GLU A 402 11.94 10.54 0.39
C GLU A 402 10.49 10.18 0.05
N SER A 403 9.95 10.97 -0.88
CA SER A 403 8.63 10.81 -1.49
C SER A 403 8.67 11.12 -2.99
N LYS A 404 9.74 11.83 -3.40
CA LYS A 404 10.19 12.16 -4.74
C LYS A 404 11.64 12.66 -4.62
N VAL A 405 12.45 12.53 -5.68
CA VAL A 405 13.83 13.06 -5.71
C VAL A 405 13.81 14.60 -5.62
N PRO A 406 14.66 15.25 -4.79
CA PRO A 406 14.82 16.71 -4.79
C PRO A 406 15.39 17.24 -6.10
N ASP A 407 15.01 18.47 -6.46
CA ASP A 407 15.42 19.21 -7.65
C ASP A 407 16.88 18.97 -8.10
N LEU A 408 17.07 18.92 -9.42
CA LEU A 408 18.36 18.89 -10.12
C LEU A 408 19.38 19.95 -9.61
N LEU A 409 18.89 21.00 -8.93
CA LEU A 409 19.70 22.11 -8.42
C LEU A 409 20.71 21.69 -7.34
N ILE A 410 20.49 20.59 -6.61
CA ILE A 410 21.44 20.10 -5.59
C ILE A 410 22.60 19.30 -6.23
N MET A 411 22.43 18.76 -7.44
CA MET A 411 23.48 17.95 -8.09
C MET A 411 24.60 18.77 -8.76
N PHE A 412 24.46 20.09 -8.91
CA PHE A 412 25.46 20.94 -9.58
C PHE A 412 26.63 21.41 -8.69
N LYS A 413 26.84 20.84 -7.49
CA LYS A 413 28.04 21.14 -6.68
C LYS A 413 29.18 20.13 -6.77
N GLN A 414 29.09 19.08 -7.59
CA GLN A 414 30.24 18.22 -7.89
C GLN A 414 30.38 17.96 -9.39
N VAL A 415 31.28 18.72 -10.00
CA VAL A 415 31.95 18.50 -11.30
C VAL A 415 31.05 18.52 -12.54
N LEU A 416 31.31 19.52 -13.38
CA LEU A 416 30.84 19.62 -14.76
C LEU A 416 31.29 18.38 -15.57
N VAL A 417 30.41 17.39 -15.70
CA VAL A 417 30.49 16.39 -16.77
C VAL A 417 29.29 16.65 -17.67
N ILE A 418 29.57 17.16 -18.87
CA ILE A 418 28.57 17.28 -19.93
C ILE A 418 28.21 15.86 -20.37
N ILE A 419 27.19 15.28 -19.74
CA ILE A 419 26.49 14.13 -20.30
C ILE A 419 25.55 14.70 -21.36
N ARG A 420 25.86 14.45 -22.64
CA ARG A 420 24.86 14.61 -23.71
C ARG A 420 23.70 13.69 -23.37
N ALA A 421 22.59 14.25 -22.91
CA ALA A 421 21.34 13.54 -22.77
C ALA A 421 20.95 12.98 -24.15
N LYS A 422 21.02 11.66 -24.30
CA LYS A 422 20.14 11.00 -25.26
C LYS A 422 18.73 11.17 -24.70
N ASN A 423 17.83 11.70 -25.52
CA ASN A 423 16.40 11.75 -25.29
C ASN A 423 15.81 10.33 -25.25
N ASP A 424 16.08 9.58 -24.19
CA ASP A 424 15.30 8.41 -23.83
C ASP A 424 14.58 8.77 -22.52
N HIS A 425 13.28 9.06 -22.62
CA HIS A 425 12.37 9.40 -21.52
C HIS A 425 12.12 8.20 -20.56
N HIS A 426 13.12 7.37 -20.31
CA HIS A 426 13.01 6.13 -19.57
C HIS A 426 13.76 6.22 -18.23
N ASP A 427 12.99 6.00 -17.16
CA ASP A 427 13.43 5.56 -15.84
C ASP A 427 14.07 6.57 -14.87
N VAL A 428 13.44 7.74 -14.69
CA VAL A 428 13.68 8.53 -13.46
C VAL A 428 12.83 7.94 -12.33
N LEU A 429 13.43 7.06 -11.53
CA LEU A 429 12.84 6.48 -10.32
C LEU A 429 12.61 7.56 -9.27
N GLN A 430 11.37 8.05 -9.15
CA GLN A 430 11.05 9.07 -8.15
C GLN A 430 10.23 8.47 -7.00
N GLY A 431 10.83 8.46 -5.80
CA GLY A 431 10.15 8.17 -4.54
C GLY A 431 9.88 6.69 -4.23
N TYR A 432 10.65 5.74 -4.78
CA TYR A 432 10.60 4.33 -4.35
C TYR A 432 11.65 4.05 -3.27
N GLN A 433 11.29 3.25 -2.28
CA GLN A 433 12.18 2.89 -1.18
C GLN A 433 12.06 1.39 -0.84
N PHE A 434 13.16 0.78 -0.39
CA PHE A 434 13.20 -0.65 -0.12
C PHE A 434 13.86 -0.87 1.22
N TRP A 435 13.27 -1.69 2.09
CA TRP A 435 13.74 -1.87 3.46
C TRP A 435 13.63 -3.33 3.88
N VAL A 436 14.63 -3.80 4.62
CA VAL A 436 14.62 -5.12 5.27
C VAL A 436 15.24 -5.03 6.65
N ARG A 437 14.97 -6.03 7.49
CA ARG A 437 15.61 -6.20 8.79
C ARG A 437 16.74 -7.22 8.68
N ALA A 438 17.94 -6.84 9.12
CA ALA A 438 19.11 -7.70 9.16
C ALA A 438 18.98 -8.77 10.27
N ASP A 439 19.62 -9.92 10.05
CA ASP A 439 19.66 -11.02 11.01
C ASP A 439 20.60 -10.75 12.21
N ALA A 440 20.74 -11.72 13.11
CA ALA A 440 21.61 -11.61 14.30
C ALA A 440 23.11 -11.44 13.96
N LYS A 441 23.52 -11.78 12.74
CA LYS A 441 24.89 -11.61 12.23
C LYS A 441 25.06 -10.31 11.43
N GLY A 442 24.00 -9.51 11.31
CA GLY A 442 23.94 -8.30 10.49
C GLY A 442 23.79 -8.59 9.00
N MET A 443 23.50 -9.83 8.59
CA MET A 443 23.28 -10.17 7.18
C MET A 443 21.94 -9.61 6.73
N PHE A 444 21.90 -9.01 5.54
CA PHE A 444 20.67 -8.51 4.93
C PHE A 444 20.58 -8.91 3.45
N PHE A 445 19.35 -9.05 2.96
CA PHE A 445 19.04 -9.31 1.56
C PHE A 445 17.78 -8.55 1.15
N ILE A 446 17.96 -7.50 0.34
CA ILE A 446 16.87 -6.69 -0.23
C ILE A 446 16.57 -7.26 -1.62
N LYS A 447 15.46 -7.99 -1.74
CA LYS A 447 14.97 -8.56 -3.00
C LYS A 447 14.13 -7.56 -3.80
N ASN A 448 13.97 -7.81 -5.10
CA ASN A 448 13.00 -7.15 -5.97
C ASN A 448 13.12 -5.62 -6.06
N VAL A 449 14.35 -5.12 -5.98
CA VAL A 449 14.65 -3.69 -6.07
C VAL A 449 14.58 -3.25 -7.53
N ARG A 450 13.89 -2.13 -7.80
CA ARG A 450 13.86 -1.57 -9.16
C ARG A 450 15.27 -1.20 -9.62
N THR A 451 15.54 -1.32 -10.91
CA THR A 451 16.84 -0.96 -11.50
C THR A 451 17.10 0.54 -11.35
N GLY A 452 18.24 0.92 -10.78
CA GLY A 452 18.52 2.32 -10.49
C GLY A 452 19.78 2.53 -9.66
N VAL A 453 20.04 3.80 -9.33
CA VAL A 453 21.14 4.22 -8.45
C VAL A 453 20.55 4.66 -7.11
N TYR A 454 21.07 4.10 -6.01
CA TYR A 454 20.54 4.31 -4.67
C TYR A 454 21.65 4.66 -3.67
N ASN A 455 21.29 5.32 -2.58
CA ASN A 455 22.09 5.27 -1.36
C ASN A 455 21.56 4.15 -0.43
N LEU A 456 22.49 3.46 0.23
CA LEU A 456 22.17 2.51 1.28
C LEU A 456 22.14 3.23 2.63
N TYR A 457 21.04 3.08 3.33
CA TYR A 457 20.82 3.63 4.66
C TYR A 457 20.64 2.50 5.67
N ALA A 458 20.97 2.76 6.93
CA ALA A 458 20.70 1.83 8.02
C ALA A 458 20.53 2.54 9.35
N TRP A 459 19.77 1.95 10.27
CA TRP A 459 19.88 2.24 11.70
C TRP A 459 19.85 0.93 12.47
N VAL A 460 20.53 0.93 13.61
CA VAL A 460 20.73 -0.29 14.40
C VAL A 460 20.15 -0.07 15.80
N PRO A 461 19.15 -0.87 16.22
CA PRO A 461 18.62 -0.77 17.57
C PRO A 461 19.73 -0.85 18.64
N GLY A 462 19.71 0.08 19.59
CA GLY A 462 20.72 0.19 20.64
C GLY A 462 21.97 1.00 20.27
N PHE A 463 22.08 1.49 19.03
CA PHE A 463 23.12 2.42 18.60
C PHE A 463 22.50 3.75 18.20
N ILE A 464 23.20 4.85 18.52
CA ILE A 464 22.71 6.19 18.22
C ILE A 464 23.04 6.55 16.77
N GLY A 465 22.02 6.99 16.04
CA GLY A 465 22.14 7.63 14.73
C GLY A 465 21.68 6.77 13.56
N ASP A 466 21.57 7.46 12.42
CA ASP A 466 21.28 6.86 11.12
C ASP A 466 22.54 6.87 10.27
N TYR A 467 22.81 5.74 9.63
CA TYR A 467 23.99 5.51 8.80
C TYR A 467 23.63 5.60 7.33
N LYS A 468 24.56 6.16 6.54
CA LYS A 468 24.49 6.23 5.09
C LYS A 468 25.80 5.71 4.51
N SER A 469 25.72 4.83 3.52
CA SER A 469 26.88 4.43 2.70
C SER A 469 27.40 5.64 1.92
N SER A 470 28.71 5.86 1.95
CA SER A 470 29.38 6.88 1.13
C SER A 470 29.40 6.53 -0.36
N VAL A 471 29.11 5.28 -0.71
CA VAL A 471 29.09 4.77 -2.08
C VAL A 471 27.65 4.54 -2.51
N ASN A 472 27.33 4.99 -3.73
CA ASN A 472 26.06 4.70 -4.39
C ASN A 472 26.02 3.24 -4.85
N ILE A 473 24.88 2.58 -4.66
CA ILE A 473 24.61 1.22 -5.12
C ILE A 473 23.86 1.31 -6.45
N THR A 474 24.42 0.69 -7.49
CA THR A 474 23.72 0.52 -8.76
C THR A 474 23.06 -0.86 -8.78
N VAL A 475 21.74 -0.88 -8.89
CA VAL A 475 20.94 -2.10 -9.05
C VAL A 475 20.63 -2.27 -10.53
N THR A 476 20.94 -3.44 -11.06
CA THR A 476 20.62 -3.86 -12.43
C THR A 476 19.68 -5.04 -12.39
N SER A 477 18.94 -5.28 -13.47
CA SER A 477 18.02 -6.42 -13.56
C SER A 477 18.81 -7.72 -13.60
N GLY A 478 18.39 -8.74 -12.85
CA GLY A 478 19.11 -10.01 -12.78
C GLY A 478 18.45 -11.06 -11.91
#